data_AF-A0AAU7ZU43-F1
#
_entry.id   AF-A0AAU7ZU43-F1
#
_cell.length_a   1.000
_cell.length_b   1.000
_cell.length_c   1.000
_cell.angle_alpha   90.00
_cell.angle_beta   90.00
_cell.angle_gamma   90.00
#
_symmetry.space_group_name_H-M   'P 1'
#
loop_
_entity.id
_entity.type
_entity.pdbx_description
1 polymer ?
#
loop_
_entity_poly.entity_id
_entity_poly.type
_entity_poly.pdbx_seq_one_letter_code
_entity_poly.pdbx_strand_id
1 'polypeptide(L)'
;MTVSKVNVRELIGWDLDDYPYRDEAAGVDSVKLAERAKQARAKLAERDQYSETTALLERETKDIQDLLKVAAQREDLQGEYENLDWTLAVIDIRRLLAFQRRLVFGCASQAPILPERHDWPQLISLAIGSQRSTEHVMIHERTEEDQLNIRLHSSNPDLRLRLHPKTKAGELLPLSLYGGSPFFEVAEFRGRWFLRDGYHRAYHLLKAGVDRMPVVVIYARSIEELGATAPWFFNEEQLFSARPPQVTDFLDDNMTLRYERTALRKVIRIHIEESLEPFDATEGR
;
A
#
# COMPACT_ATOMS: atom_id res chain seq x y z
N MET A 1 -20.64 -10.33 -20.44
CA MET A 1 -19.19 -10.16 -20.14
C MET A 1 -18.89 -10.96 -18.88
N THR A 2 -17.89 -11.83 -18.89
CA THR A 2 -17.48 -12.59 -17.71
C THR A 2 -16.82 -11.65 -16.71
N VAL A 3 -17.27 -11.68 -15.45
CA VAL A 3 -16.74 -10.83 -14.39
C VAL A 3 -15.39 -11.41 -13.94
N SER A 4 -14.31 -10.62 -14.06
CA SER A 4 -12.98 -11.04 -13.60
C SER A 4 -12.97 -11.31 -12.09
N LYS A 5 -12.28 -12.38 -11.69
CA LYS A 5 -12.08 -12.75 -10.29
C LYS A 5 -10.66 -12.42 -9.82
N VAL A 6 -10.49 -12.30 -8.52
CA VAL A 6 -9.21 -12.13 -7.83
C VAL A 6 -9.18 -13.03 -6.59
N ASN A 7 -7.99 -13.51 -6.25
CA ASN A 7 -7.74 -14.29 -5.05
C ASN A 7 -7.32 -13.37 -3.90
N VAL A 8 -7.97 -13.48 -2.75
CA VAL A 8 -7.66 -12.71 -1.55
C VAL A 8 -7.02 -13.61 -0.52
N ARG A 9 -6.00 -13.09 0.15
CA ARG A 9 -5.34 -13.70 1.30
C ARG A 9 -5.41 -12.74 2.48
N GLU A 10 -6.19 -13.08 3.48
CA GLU A 10 -6.47 -12.23 4.64
C GLU A 10 -5.85 -12.84 5.91
N LEU A 11 -5.22 -12.02 6.74
CA LEU A 11 -4.76 -12.42 8.07
C LEU A 11 -5.95 -12.53 9.02
N ILE A 12 -6.04 -13.65 9.74
CA ILE A 12 -7.20 -13.97 10.60
C ILE A 12 -6.82 -14.28 12.06
N GLY A 13 -5.54 -14.08 12.42
CA GLY A 13 -5.06 -14.20 13.80
C GLY A 13 -5.48 -13.03 14.70
N TRP A 14 -6.00 -11.95 14.11
CA TRP A 14 -6.55 -10.77 14.80
C TRP A 14 -8.01 -10.62 14.45
N ASP A 15 -8.72 -9.72 15.13
CA ASP A 15 -10.15 -9.51 14.90
C ASP A 15 -10.43 -9.10 13.46
N LEU A 16 -11.41 -9.77 12.86
CA LEU A 16 -11.91 -9.50 11.51
C LEU A 16 -12.68 -8.18 11.50
N ASP A 17 -12.49 -7.39 10.45
CA ASP A 17 -13.29 -6.21 10.12
C ASP A 17 -14.54 -6.61 9.32
N ASP A 18 -15.47 -5.67 9.17
CA ASP A 18 -16.77 -5.84 8.49
C ASP A 18 -16.65 -5.81 6.95
N TYR A 19 -15.66 -6.53 6.40
CA TYR A 19 -15.39 -6.52 4.97
C TYR A 19 -16.51 -7.25 4.18
N PRO A 20 -17.32 -6.52 3.39
CA PRO A 20 -18.56 -7.08 2.82
C PRO A 20 -18.31 -8.16 1.77
N TYR A 21 -17.16 -8.11 1.11
CA TYR A 21 -16.80 -9.07 0.06
C TYR A 21 -16.18 -10.36 0.60
N ARG A 22 -16.20 -10.59 1.92
CA ARG A 22 -15.75 -11.86 2.51
C ARG A 22 -16.83 -12.93 2.30
N ASP A 23 -18.06 -12.64 2.72
CA ASP A 23 -19.12 -13.64 2.83
C ASP A 23 -19.71 -14.03 1.46
N GLU A 24 -19.92 -13.05 0.59
CA GLU A 24 -20.42 -13.27 -0.78
C GLU A 24 -19.48 -14.13 -1.64
N ALA A 25 -18.20 -14.15 -1.27
CA ALA A 25 -17.13 -14.57 -2.15
C ALA A 25 -16.46 -15.85 -1.65
N ALA A 26 -16.42 -16.04 -0.33
CA ALA A 26 -15.82 -17.22 0.26
C ALA A 26 -16.76 -18.44 0.17
N GLY A 27 -18.08 -18.28 0.13
CA GLY A 27 -19.01 -19.40 0.36
C GLY A 27 -18.67 -20.16 1.65
N VAL A 28 -17.89 -19.52 2.53
CA VAL A 28 -17.34 -20.11 3.74
C VAL A 28 -18.43 -19.99 4.78
N ASP A 29 -18.89 -21.16 5.23
CA ASP A 29 -19.72 -21.30 6.40
C ASP A 29 -19.15 -20.46 7.56
N SER A 30 -19.94 -19.51 8.06
CA SER A 30 -19.58 -18.61 9.17
C SER A 30 -19.01 -19.37 10.37
N VAL A 31 -19.48 -20.59 10.62
CA VAL A 31 -18.98 -21.46 11.69
C VAL A 31 -17.54 -21.90 11.41
N LYS A 32 -17.23 -22.30 10.16
CA LYS A 32 -15.87 -22.68 9.75
C LYS A 32 -14.92 -21.49 9.79
N LEU A 33 -15.38 -20.30 9.40
CA LEU A 33 -14.59 -19.07 9.51
C LEU A 33 -14.24 -18.76 10.96
N ALA A 34 -15.24 -18.80 11.85
CA ALA A 34 -15.05 -18.56 13.28
C ALA A 34 -14.05 -19.55 13.88
N GLU A 35 -14.14 -20.83 13.52
CA GLU A 35 -13.22 -21.86 14.02
C GLU A 35 -11.80 -21.68 13.50
N ARG A 36 -11.62 -21.32 12.22
CA ARG A 36 -10.29 -20.97 11.67
C ARG A 36 -9.69 -19.74 12.35
N ALA A 37 -10.48 -18.70 12.57
CA ALA A 37 -10.01 -17.51 13.29
C ALA A 37 -9.64 -17.83 14.75
N LYS A 38 -10.41 -18.69 15.42
CA LYS A 38 -10.08 -19.18 16.78
C LYS A 38 -8.76 -19.95 16.80
N GLN A 39 -8.53 -20.84 15.82
CA GLN A 39 -7.26 -21.57 15.69
C GLN A 39 -6.08 -20.63 15.43
N ALA A 40 -6.25 -19.64 14.55
CA ALA A 40 -5.22 -18.64 14.26
C ALA A 40 -4.88 -17.79 15.50
N ARG A 41 -5.89 -17.38 16.29
CA ARG A 41 -5.69 -16.67 17.57
C ARG A 41 -4.98 -17.52 18.61
N ALA A 42 -5.31 -18.82 18.71
CA ALA A 42 -4.62 -19.73 19.61
C ALA A 42 -3.13 -19.86 19.24
N LYS A 43 -2.83 -20.03 17.95
CA LYS A 43 -1.46 -20.04 17.43
C LYS A 43 -0.75 -18.71 17.68
N LEU A 44 -1.44 -17.58 17.50
CA LEU A 44 -0.88 -16.27 17.81
C LEU A 44 -0.50 -16.17 19.29
N ALA A 45 -1.33 -16.69 20.20
CA ALA A 45 -1.06 -16.65 21.64
C ALA A 45 0.20 -17.44 22.05
N GLU A 46 0.55 -18.50 21.32
CA GLU A 46 1.77 -19.29 21.50
C GLU A 46 3.04 -18.57 21.03
N ARG A 47 2.91 -17.53 20.19
CA ARG A 47 4.06 -16.76 19.69
C ARG A 47 4.70 -15.94 20.81
N ASP A 48 6.01 -15.81 20.75
CA ASP A 48 6.74 -14.86 21.61
C ASP A 48 6.22 -13.44 21.43
N GLN A 49 6.37 -12.64 22.49
CA GLN A 49 6.07 -11.22 22.42
C GLN A 49 7.05 -10.52 21.48
N TYR A 50 6.58 -9.46 20.83
CA TYR A 50 7.42 -8.64 19.96
C TYR A 50 8.58 -8.04 20.74
N SER A 51 9.79 -8.30 20.24
CA SER A 51 11.01 -7.66 20.70
C SER A 51 11.37 -6.53 19.73
N GLU A 52 11.58 -5.33 20.26
CA GLU A 52 12.08 -4.19 19.49
C GLU A 52 13.42 -4.54 18.87
N THR A 53 13.40 -4.89 17.59
CA THR A 53 14.56 -5.30 16.82
C THR A 53 14.57 -4.48 15.55
N THR A 54 15.70 -3.83 15.28
CA THR A 54 15.84 -3.07 14.04
C THR A 54 15.66 -3.97 12.81
N ALA A 55 14.89 -3.50 11.82
CA ALA A 55 14.82 -4.16 10.53
C ALA A 55 16.04 -3.84 9.66
N LEU A 56 16.80 -2.78 9.97
CA LEU A 56 18.01 -2.40 9.24
C LEU A 56 19.10 -3.45 9.37
N LEU A 57 19.83 -3.69 8.28
CA LEU A 57 21.06 -4.47 8.33
C LEU A 57 22.20 -3.62 8.88
N GLU A 58 22.94 -4.16 9.86
CA GLU A 58 24.05 -3.44 10.52
C GLU A 58 25.19 -3.04 9.59
N ARG A 59 25.41 -3.79 8.50
CA ARG A 59 26.48 -3.54 7.53
C ARG A 59 26.02 -3.83 6.11
N GLU A 60 25.90 -2.77 5.34
CA GLU A 60 25.77 -2.83 3.89
C GLU A 60 27.16 -3.03 3.26
N THR A 61 27.24 -3.78 2.16
CA THR A 61 28.48 -3.83 1.39
C THR A 61 28.66 -2.50 0.66
N LYS A 62 29.92 -2.15 0.36
CA LYS A 62 30.23 -0.93 -0.38
C LYS A 62 29.48 -0.86 -1.72
N ASP A 63 29.36 -1.99 -2.41
CA ASP A 63 28.67 -2.08 -3.70
C ASP A 63 27.20 -1.67 -3.60
N ILE A 64 26.51 -2.07 -2.54
CA ILE A 64 25.10 -1.68 -2.32
C ILE A 64 25.03 -0.18 -2.01
N GLN A 65 25.90 0.32 -1.13
CA GLN A 65 25.90 1.72 -0.73
C GLN A 65 26.05 2.65 -1.93
N ASP A 66 26.91 2.30 -2.89
CA ASP A 66 27.11 3.12 -4.08
C ASP A 66 25.87 3.09 -5.00
N LEU A 67 25.19 1.94 -5.12
CA LEU A 67 23.92 1.87 -5.85
C LEU A 67 22.79 2.65 -5.15
N LEU A 68 22.71 2.60 -3.82
CA LEU A 68 21.73 3.38 -3.04
C LEU A 68 21.98 4.89 -3.20
N LYS A 69 23.24 5.34 -3.16
CA LYS A 69 23.57 6.76 -3.39
C LYS A 69 23.09 7.24 -4.75
N VAL A 70 23.29 6.44 -5.80
CA VAL A 70 22.80 6.77 -7.15
C VAL A 70 21.27 6.83 -7.17
N ALA A 71 20.60 5.84 -6.58
CA ALA A 71 19.14 5.82 -6.51
C ALA A 71 18.56 7.01 -5.72
N ALA A 72 19.23 7.44 -4.65
CA ALA A 72 18.83 8.58 -3.84
C ALA A 72 18.85 9.91 -4.62
N GLN A 73 19.57 10.02 -5.73
CA GLN A 73 19.59 11.24 -6.57
C GLN A 73 18.40 11.37 -7.53
N ARG A 74 17.48 10.39 -7.56
CA ARG A 74 16.32 10.44 -8.45
C ARG A 74 15.33 11.51 -8.04
N GLU A 75 14.95 12.38 -8.99
CA GLU A 75 14.03 13.49 -8.75
C GLU A 75 12.62 13.02 -8.32
N ASP A 76 12.13 11.92 -8.90
CA ASP A 76 10.81 11.38 -8.56
C ASP A 76 10.74 10.85 -7.11
N LEU A 77 11.84 10.25 -6.65
CA LEU A 77 12.01 9.84 -5.26
C LEU A 77 12.08 11.06 -4.33
N GLN A 78 12.94 12.03 -4.63
CA GLN A 78 13.10 13.25 -3.83
C GLN A 78 11.78 14.02 -3.68
N GLY A 79 11.04 14.19 -4.79
CA GLY A 79 9.75 14.89 -4.79
C GLY A 79 8.64 14.16 -4.04
N GLU A 80 8.62 12.81 -4.05
CA GLU A 80 7.59 12.05 -3.33
C GLU A 80 7.74 12.16 -1.80
N TYR A 81 8.97 12.34 -1.30
CA TYR A 81 9.28 12.33 0.13
C TYR A 81 9.84 13.66 0.67
N GLU A 82 9.71 14.77 -0.06
CA GLU A 82 10.28 16.10 0.28
C GLU A 82 9.96 16.59 1.71
N ASN A 83 8.81 16.20 2.25
CA ASN A 83 8.33 16.64 3.57
C ASN A 83 8.43 15.56 4.67
N LEU A 84 9.12 14.47 4.39
CA LEU A 84 9.30 13.35 5.31
C LEU A 84 10.78 13.22 5.67
N ASP A 85 11.05 12.66 6.84
CA ASP A 85 12.39 12.18 7.18
C ASP A 85 12.56 10.79 6.58
N TRP A 86 13.46 10.64 5.61
CA TRP A 86 13.63 9.39 4.89
C TRP A 86 15.08 9.15 4.46
N THR A 87 15.40 7.87 4.25
CA THR A 87 16.68 7.42 3.70
C THR A 87 16.49 6.18 2.83
N LEU A 88 17.51 5.80 2.06
CA LEU A 88 17.57 4.47 1.46
C LEU A 88 18.44 3.56 2.33
N ALA A 89 17.98 2.33 2.55
CA ALA A 89 18.72 1.32 3.30
C ALA A 89 18.36 -0.10 2.85
N VAL A 90 19.13 -1.09 3.31
CA VAL A 90 18.73 -2.51 3.21
C VAL A 90 18.13 -3.00 4.52
N ILE A 91 16.96 -3.65 4.41
CA ILE A 91 16.25 -4.25 5.55
C ILE A 91 16.14 -5.77 5.43
N ASP A 92 15.88 -6.42 6.56
CA ASP A 92 15.38 -7.79 6.65
C ASP A 92 13.85 -7.79 6.65
N ILE A 93 13.22 -8.23 5.55
CA ILE A 93 11.76 -8.23 5.37
C ILE A 93 11.08 -9.06 6.46
N ARG A 94 11.75 -10.07 7.01
CA ARG A 94 11.18 -10.96 8.04
C ARG A 94 10.91 -10.26 9.36
N ARG A 95 11.54 -9.10 9.58
CA ARG A 95 11.37 -8.28 10.79
C ARG A 95 10.27 -7.23 10.66
N LEU A 96 9.65 -7.12 9.49
CA LEU A 96 8.63 -6.11 9.23
C LEU A 96 7.26 -6.51 9.77
N LEU A 97 6.60 -5.52 10.37
CA LEU A 97 5.22 -5.56 10.77
C LEU A 97 4.31 -5.23 9.57
N ALA A 98 3.10 -5.78 9.62
CA ALA A 98 2.05 -5.55 8.65
C ALA A 98 0.94 -4.71 9.29
N PHE A 99 0.53 -3.63 8.62
CA PHE A 99 -0.73 -2.95 8.91
C PHE A 99 -1.82 -3.26 7.88
N GLN A 100 -1.45 -3.78 6.71
CA GLN A 100 -2.41 -4.28 5.73
C GLN A 100 -2.96 -5.64 6.14
N ARG A 101 -4.29 -5.80 6.15
CA ARG A 101 -4.98 -7.05 6.51
C ARG A 101 -5.00 -8.10 5.41
N ARG A 102 -4.95 -7.67 4.13
CA ARG A 102 -5.28 -8.50 2.96
C ARG A 102 -4.31 -8.31 1.82
N LEU A 103 -3.90 -9.38 1.16
CA LEU A 103 -3.27 -9.35 -0.17
C LEU A 103 -4.29 -9.78 -1.22
N VAL A 104 -4.27 -9.11 -2.38
CA VAL A 104 -5.19 -9.41 -3.49
C VAL A 104 -4.38 -9.76 -4.74
N PHE A 105 -4.51 -10.98 -5.23
CA PHE A 105 -3.79 -11.50 -6.39
C PHE A 105 -4.75 -11.64 -7.58
N GLY A 106 -4.32 -11.23 -8.78
CA GLY A 106 -5.09 -11.49 -10.00
C GLY A 106 -5.14 -12.98 -10.35
N CYS A 107 -6.25 -13.47 -10.93
CA CYS A 107 -6.37 -14.88 -11.33
C CYS A 107 -5.37 -15.34 -12.40
N ALA A 108 -4.74 -14.42 -13.13
CA ALA A 108 -3.85 -14.73 -14.26
C ALA A 108 -2.41 -14.21 -14.08
N SER A 109 -2.00 -13.79 -12.88
CA SER A 109 -0.62 -13.34 -12.72
C SER A 109 0.32 -14.54 -12.77
N GLN A 110 1.11 -14.63 -13.85
CA GLN A 110 2.33 -15.43 -13.81
C GLN A 110 3.13 -15.03 -12.58
N ALA A 111 3.77 -16.01 -11.93
CA ALA A 111 4.67 -15.72 -10.83
C ALA A 111 5.69 -14.68 -11.33
N PRO A 112 5.90 -13.57 -10.60
CA PRO A 112 6.86 -12.57 -11.02
C PRO A 112 8.24 -13.23 -11.14
N ILE A 113 9.03 -12.82 -12.13
CA ILE A 113 10.45 -13.15 -12.16
C ILE A 113 11.08 -12.38 -11.00
N LEU A 114 11.61 -13.10 -10.03
CA LEU A 114 12.21 -12.52 -8.84
C LEU A 114 13.73 -12.58 -8.96
N PRO A 115 14.44 -11.52 -8.55
CA PRO A 115 15.88 -11.54 -8.47
C PRO A 115 16.37 -12.51 -7.40
N GLU A 116 17.62 -12.97 -7.56
CA GLU A 116 18.28 -13.77 -6.54
C GLU A 116 18.64 -12.93 -5.30
N ARG A 117 18.86 -13.60 -4.15
CA ARG A 117 19.06 -12.97 -2.84
C ARG A 117 20.21 -11.96 -2.76
N HIS A 118 21.18 -12.05 -3.66
CA HIS A 118 22.38 -11.20 -3.69
C HIS A 118 22.53 -10.42 -5.00
N ASP A 119 21.50 -10.42 -5.86
CA ASP A 119 21.48 -9.62 -7.08
C ASP A 119 21.03 -8.19 -6.77
N TRP A 120 21.94 -7.41 -6.18
CA TRP A 120 21.66 -6.04 -5.73
C TRP A 120 21.19 -5.10 -6.84
N PRO A 121 21.77 -5.11 -8.05
CA PRO A 121 21.24 -4.29 -9.15
C PRO A 121 19.77 -4.58 -9.45
N GLN A 122 19.38 -5.85 -9.55
CA GLN A 122 17.97 -6.20 -9.81
C GLN A 122 17.07 -5.92 -8.60
N LEU A 123 17.55 -6.15 -7.38
CA LEU A 123 16.80 -5.82 -6.16
C LEU A 123 16.55 -4.31 -6.03
N ILE A 124 17.52 -3.46 -6.36
CA ILE A 124 17.34 -2.00 -6.38
C ILE A 124 16.38 -1.59 -7.49
N SER A 125 16.48 -2.19 -8.67
CA SER A 125 15.53 -1.96 -9.76
C SER A 125 14.10 -2.33 -9.33
N LEU A 126 13.93 -3.45 -8.61
CA LEU A 126 12.64 -3.87 -8.06
C LEU A 126 12.14 -2.98 -6.91
N ALA A 127 13.05 -2.48 -6.07
CA ALA A 127 12.76 -1.64 -4.92
C ALA A 127 12.30 -0.25 -5.33
N ILE A 128 13.06 0.40 -6.22
CA ILE A 128 12.83 1.79 -6.57
C ILE A 128 11.93 1.91 -7.81
N GLY A 129 11.90 0.87 -8.66
CA GLY A 129 11.02 0.77 -9.82
C GLY A 129 11.22 1.87 -10.86
N SER A 130 10.55 1.76 -12.00
CA SER A 130 10.37 2.90 -12.91
C SER A 130 9.20 3.76 -12.44
N GLN A 131 9.18 5.03 -12.84
CA GLN A 131 8.02 5.90 -12.64
C GLN A 131 6.75 5.21 -13.15
N ARG A 132 5.67 5.23 -12.36
CA ARG A 132 4.38 4.65 -12.75
C ARG A 132 3.70 5.51 -13.81
N SER A 133 3.09 4.85 -14.79
CA SER A 133 2.34 5.54 -15.84
C SER A 133 1.13 6.28 -15.26
N THR A 134 0.97 7.53 -15.66
CA THR A 134 -0.23 8.36 -15.45
C THR A 134 -1.13 8.37 -16.68
N GLU A 135 -0.90 7.48 -17.65
CA GLU A 135 -1.73 7.37 -18.85
C GLU A 135 -3.18 7.04 -18.49
N HIS A 136 -4.09 7.76 -19.13
CA HIS A 136 -5.52 7.63 -18.93
C HIS A 136 -6.27 8.11 -20.17
N VAL A 137 -7.48 7.59 -20.35
CA VAL A 137 -8.45 8.07 -21.32
C VAL A 137 -9.41 9.00 -20.58
N MET A 138 -9.46 10.25 -21.00
CA MET A 138 -10.43 11.23 -20.51
C MET A 138 -11.67 11.19 -21.39
N ILE A 139 -12.84 10.96 -20.78
CA ILE A 139 -14.14 10.99 -21.44
C ILE A 139 -14.91 12.17 -20.87
N HIS A 140 -15.36 13.07 -21.75
CA HIS A 140 -16.20 14.21 -21.39
C HIS A 140 -17.61 14.01 -21.94
N GLU A 141 -18.61 14.23 -21.09
CA GLU A 141 -20.03 14.22 -21.46
C GLU A 141 -20.64 15.54 -20.97
N ARG A 142 -21.22 16.34 -21.88
CA ARG A 142 -21.99 17.53 -21.53
C ARG A 142 -23.46 17.15 -21.43
N THR A 143 -24.12 17.51 -20.34
CA THR A 143 -25.54 17.23 -20.13
C THR A 143 -26.41 18.38 -20.64
N GLU A 144 -27.72 18.17 -20.75
CA GLU A 144 -28.69 19.20 -21.14
C GLU A 144 -28.75 20.37 -20.14
N GLU A 145 -28.33 20.16 -18.89
CA GLU A 145 -28.27 21.16 -17.80
C GLU A 145 -26.94 21.93 -17.77
N ASP A 146 -26.17 21.92 -18.86
CA ASP A 146 -24.84 22.53 -19.00
C ASP A 146 -23.76 22.01 -18.03
N GLN A 147 -24.03 20.91 -17.32
CA GLN A 147 -23.03 20.26 -16.45
C GLN A 147 -21.99 19.50 -17.27
N LEU A 148 -20.71 19.71 -16.93
CA LEU A 148 -19.57 18.99 -17.50
C LEU A 148 -19.22 17.76 -16.63
N ASN A 149 -19.44 16.57 -17.18
CA ASN A 149 -19.01 15.33 -16.55
C ASN A 149 -17.68 14.86 -17.15
N ILE A 150 -16.63 14.79 -16.32
CA ILE A 150 -15.32 14.26 -16.71
C ILE A 150 -15.10 12.90 -16.04
N ARG A 151 -14.84 11.87 -16.84
CA ARG A 151 -14.44 10.53 -16.35
C ARG A 151 -13.03 10.20 -16.80
N LEU A 152 -12.21 9.75 -15.86
CA LEU A 152 -10.85 9.28 -16.12
C LEU A 152 -10.81 7.75 -16.08
N HIS A 153 -10.48 7.13 -17.20
CA HIS A 153 -10.29 5.69 -17.30
C HIS A 153 -8.80 5.37 -17.38
N SER A 154 -8.26 4.69 -16.37
CA SER A 154 -6.88 4.20 -16.40
C SER A 154 -6.84 2.71 -16.11
N SER A 155 -5.86 2.04 -16.69
CA SER A 155 -5.48 0.67 -16.34
C SER A 155 -4.63 0.64 -15.06
N ASN A 156 -4.11 1.79 -14.61
CA ASN A 156 -3.37 1.91 -13.37
C ASN A 156 -4.35 2.03 -12.17
N PRO A 157 -4.45 1.00 -11.31
CA PRO A 157 -5.33 1.04 -10.15
C PRO A 157 -4.88 2.06 -9.08
N ASP A 158 -3.60 2.40 -9.09
CA ASP A 158 -2.98 3.34 -8.14
C ASP A 158 -3.10 4.79 -8.59
N LEU A 159 -3.71 5.05 -9.76
CA LEU A 159 -3.98 6.41 -10.21
C LEU A 159 -4.83 7.15 -9.17
N ARG A 160 -4.31 8.28 -8.72
CA ARG A 160 -4.95 9.19 -7.77
C ARG A 160 -4.97 10.59 -8.37
N LEU A 161 -6.02 11.32 -8.02
CA LEU A 161 -6.08 12.75 -8.23
C LEU A 161 -5.56 13.42 -6.95
N ARG A 162 -4.49 14.21 -7.04
CA ARG A 162 -3.96 15.01 -5.93
C ARG A 162 -4.41 16.45 -6.10
N LEU A 163 -5.06 16.99 -5.07
CA LEU A 163 -5.42 18.40 -4.95
C LEU A 163 -4.23 19.16 -4.36
N HIS A 164 -3.80 20.21 -5.04
CA HIS A 164 -2.75 21.12 -4.58
C HIS A 164 -3.38 22.45 -4.21
N PRO A 165 -3.51 22.79 -2.92
CA PRO A 165 -4.15 24.03 -2.49
C PRO A 165 -3.38 25.29 -2.94
N LYS A 166 -2.13 25.12 -3.38
CA LYS A 166 -1.32 26.17 -4.00
C LYS A 166 -1.00 25.73 -5.42
N THR A 167 -1.61 26.38 -6.41
CA THR A 167 -1.20 26.23 -7.82
C THR A 167 0.17 26.88 -8.00
N LYS A 168 1.09 26.19 -8.68
CA LYS A 168 2.32 26.84 -9.12
C LYS A 168 1.96 27.87 -10.21
N ALA A 169 2.74 28.95 -10.30
CA ALA A 169 2.53 29.96 -11.34
C ALA A 169 2.55 29.29 -12.73
N GLY A 170 1.41 29.33 -13.45
CA GLY A 170 1.23 28.71 -14.76
C GLY A 170 0.38 27.43 -14.78
N GLU A 171 -0.01 26.87 -13.63
CA GLU A 171 -0.95 25.76 -13.57
C GLU A 171 -2.41 26.26 -13.61
N LEU A 172 -3.21 25.72 -14.52
CA LEU A 172 -4.61 26.12 -14.74
C LEU A 172 -5.57 25.56 -13.68
N LEU A 173 -5.22 24.44 -13.04
CA LEU A 173 -6.07 23.75 -12.07
C LEU A 173 -5.23 23.28 -10.87
N PRO A 174 -5.77 23.33 -9.64
CA PRO A 174 -5.12 22.83 -8.42
C PRO A 174 -5.12 21.28 -8.37
N LEU A 175 -4.96 20.61 -9.50
CA LEU A 175 -5.18 19.17 -9.66
C LEU A 175 -4.04 18.54 -10.46
N SER A 176 -3.51 17.43 -9.97
CA SER A 176 -2.54 16.60 -10.69
C SER A 176 -2.92 15.13 -10.62
N LEU A 177 -2.49 14.37 -11.62
CA LEU A 177 -2.59 12.92 -11.61
C LEU A 177 -1.31 12.32 -11.06
N TYR A 178 -1.48 11.37 -10.14
CA TYR A 178 -0.40 10.67 -9.48
C TYR A 178 -0.56 9.18 -9.72
N GLY A 179 0.45 8.55 -10.32
CA GLY A 179 0.41 7.15 -10.75
C GLY A 179 0.65 6.11 -9.64
N GLY A 180 0.77 6.53 -8.38
CA GLY A 180 1.18 5.63 -7.30
C GLY A 180 2.70 5.60 -7.12
N SER A 181 3.13 5.24 -5.91
CA SER A 181 4.54 5.05 -5.57
C SER A 181 5.00 3.71 -6.15
N PRO A 182 6.05 3.65 -6.96
CA PRO A 182 6.67 2.37 -7.33
C PRO A 182 7.58 1.83 -6.21
N PHE A 183 7.81 2.61 -5.15
CA PHE A 183 8.86 2.35 -4.18
C PHE A 183 8.48 1.23 -3.22
N PHE A 184 9.46 0.44 -2.79
CA PHE A 184 9.30 -0.50 -1.68
C PHE A 184 9.58 0.30 -0.41
N GLU A 185 8.54 0.49 0.40
CA GLU A 185 8.54 1.47 1.47
C GLU A 185 8.41 0.80 2.82
N VAL A 186 9.27 1.20 3.74
CA VAL A 186 9.23 0.79 5.14
C VAL A 186 9.20 2.04 6.00
N ALA A 187 8.43 2.02 7.07
CA ALA A 187 8.52 3.06 8.09
C ALA A 187 8.95 2.52 9.43
N GLU A 188 9.78 3.30 10.11
CA GLU A 188 10.00 3.19 11.53
C GLU A 188 9.04 4.15 12.23
N PHE A 189 8.31 3.66 13.23
CA PHE A 189 7.45 4.47 14.09
C PHE A 189 7.44 3.88 15.50
N ARG A 190 7.89 4.66 16.48
CA ARG A 190 7.94 4.29 17.91
C ARG A 190 8.70 2.97 18.16
N GLY A 191 9.87 2.82 17.56
CA GLY A 191 10.74 1.65 17.68
C GLY A 191 10.30 0.45 16.83
N ARG A 192 9.21 0.55 16.06
CA ARG A 192 8.63 -0.54 15.28
C ARG A 192 8.75 -0.30 13.79
N TRP A 193 9.02 -1.37 13.05
CA TRP A 193 9.29 -1.34 11.62
C TRP A 193 8.11 -1.92 10.83
N PHE A 194 7.44 -1.11 10.02
CA PHE A 194 6.24 -1.48 9.28
C PHE A 194 6.49 -1.44 7.77
N LEU A 195 5.94 -2.41 7.04
CA LEU A 195 5.87 -2.36 5.59
C LEU A 195 4.76 -1.39 5.16
N ARG A 196 5.12 -0.28 4.50
CA ARG A 196 4.15 0.71 3.98
C ARG A 196 3.63 0.35 2.61
N ASP A 197 4.55 0.03 1.71
CA ASP A 197 4.25 -0.38 0.34
C ASP A 197 5.21 -1.51 -0.08
N GLY A 198 4.72 -2.44 -0.87
CA GLY A 198 5.47 -3.59 -1.36
C GLY A 198 4.98 -4.92 -0.81
N TYR A 199 3.81 -5.01 -0.19
CA TYR A 199 3.30 -6.27 0.39
C TYR A 199 3.31 -7.47 -0.58
N HIS A 200 2.85 -7.30 -1.82
CA HIS A 200 2.91 -8.37 -2.82
C HIS A 200 4.35 -8.73 -3.17
N ARG A 201 5.23 -7.74 -3.34
CA ARG A 201 6.67 -7.96 -3.59
C ARG A 201 7.30 -8.73 -2.43
N ALA A 202 7.06 -8.29 -1.19
CA ALA A 202 7.53 -8.93 0.03
C ALA A 202 7.07 -10.39 0.14
N TYR A 203 5.78 -10.64 -0.09
CA TYR A 203 5.22 -12.00 -0.10
C TYR A 203 5.93 -12.90 -1.11
N HIS A 204 6.11 -12.42 -2.35
CA HIS A 204 6.78 -13.18 -3.40
C HIS A 204 8.27 -13.40 -3.11
N LEU A 205 8.99 -12.37 -2.67
CA LEU A 205 10.41 -12.43 -2.29
C LEU A 205 10.65 -13.43 -1.14
N LEU A 206 9.88 -13.31 -0.05
CA LEU A 206 10.01 -14.21 1.09
C LEU A 206 9.69 -15.66 0.71
N LYS A 207 8.67 -15.89 -0.13
CA LYS A 207 8.35 -17.23 -0.65
C LYS A 207 9.49 -17.81 -1.50
N ALA A 208 10.28 -16.97 -2.16
CA ALA A 208 11.47 -17.35 -2.91
C ALA A 208 12.75 -17.42 -2.06
N GLY A 209 12.66 -17.21 -0.73
CA GLY A 209 13.82 -17.22 0.16
C GLY A 209 14.68 -15.95 0.10
N VAL A 210 14.19 -14.88 -0.53
CA VAL A 210 14.83 -13.57 -0.53
C VAL A 210 14.27 -12.76 0.63
N ASP A 211 15.11 -12.51 1.62
CA ASP A 211 14.74 -11.85 2.88
C ASP A 211 15.36 -10.45 3.04
N ARG A 212 16.28 -10.06 2.16
CA ARG A 212 16.95 -8.76 2.19
C ARG A 212 16.50 -7.91 1.02
N MET A 213 16.16 -6.65 1.29
CA MET A 213 15.60 -5.77 0.28
C MET A 213 16.08 -4.33 0.48
N PRO A 214 16.57 -3.66 -0.58
CA PRO A 214 16.69 -2.21 -0.61
C PRO A 214 15.31 -1.58 -0.47
N VAL A 215 15.17 -0.56 0.36
CA VAL A 215 13.89 0.10 0.61
C VAL A 215 14.08 1.60 0.79
N VAL A 216 12.99 2.33 0.62
CA VAL A 216 12.85 3.67 1.20
C VAL A 216 12.42 3.49 2.64
N VAL A 217 13.25 3.96 3.57
CA VAL A 217 12.94 4.01 5.00
C VAL A 217 12.41 5.39 5.33
N ILE A 218 11.26 5.45 5.99
CA ILE A 218 10.64 6.68 6.46
C ILE A 218 10.60 6.67 7.98
N TYR A 219 11.10 7.71 8.62
CA TYR A 219 11.04 7.89 10.07
C TYR A 219 9.78 8.66 10.41
N ALA A 220 8.67 7.92 10.53
CA ALA A 220 7.36 8.50 10.71
C ALA A 220 7.22 9.10 12.13
N ARG A 221 6.58 10.26 12.21
CA ARG A 221 6.31 10.97 13.47
C ARG A 221 4.85 10.83 13.91
N SER A 222 3.99 10.37 13.02
CA SER A 222 2.55 10.19 13.28
C SER A 222 1.98 8.98 12.54
N ILE A 223 0.76 8.58 12.90
CA ILE A 223 0.04 7.47 12.25
C ILE A 223 -0.30 7.79 10.79
N GLU A 224 -0.50 9.08 10.47
CA GLU A 224 -0.72 9.59 9.12
C GLU A 224 0.54 9.43 8.26
N GLU A 225 1.72 9.79 8.80
CA GLU A 225 2.99 9.57 8.12
C GLU A 225 3.29 8.07 7.95
N LEU A 226 2.96 7.24 8.95
CA LEU A 226 3.02 5.78 8.81
C LEU A 226 2.10 5.28 7.67
N GLY A 227 0.99 5.97 7.39
CA GLY A 227 0.05 5.61 6.31
C GLY A 227 -0.97 4.55 6.72
N ALA A 228 -1.03 4.17 8.00
CA ALA A 228 -1.96 3.17 8.53
C ALA A 228 -3.33 3.78 8.93
N THR A 229 -3.89 4.65 8.08
CA THR A 229 -5.11 5.43 8.38
C THR A 229 -6.39 4.89 7.76
N ALA A 230 -6.31 3.91 6.87
CA ALA A 230 -7.49 3.37 6.21
C ALA A 230 -8.27 2.41 7.13
N PRO A 231 -9.62 2.39 7.05
CA PRO A 231 -10.45 1.57 7.94
C PRO A 231 -10.27 0.05 7.75
N TRP A 232 -9.71 -0.37 6.61
CA TRP A 232 -9.40 -1.78 6.33
C TRP A 232 -7.97 -2.19 6.72
N PHE A 233 -7.25 -1.34 7.46
CA PHE A 233 -5.97 -1.68 8.09
C PHE A 233 -6.21 -2.20 9.51
N PHE A 234 -5.16 -2.75 10.13
CA PHE A 234 -5.19 -3.04 11.56
C PHE A 234 -5.22 -1.72 12.35
N ASN A 235 -5.97 -1.70 13.45
CA ASN A 235 -6.04 -0.52 14.31
C ASN A 235 -4.76 -0.36 15.14
N GLU A 236 -4.57 0.81 15.77
CA GLU A 236 -3.36 1.10 16.55
C GLU A 236 -3.15 0.11 17.69
N GLU A 237 -4.21 -0.32 18.38
CA GLU A 237 -4.12 -1.33 19.46
C GLU A 237 -3.50 -2.64 18.95
N GLN A 238 -3.92 -3.11 17.77
CA GLN A 238 -3.38 -4.32 17.16
C GLN A 238 -1.92 -4.15 16.71
N LEU A 239 -1.59 -3.01 16.08
CA LEU A 239 -0.24 -2.68 15.61
C LEU A 239 0.78 -2.55 16.75
N PHE A 240 0.34 -2.05 17.90
CA PHE A 240 1.17 -1.83 19.09
C PHE A 240 1.00 -2.88 20.18
N SER A 241 0.19 -3.92 19.92
CA SER A 241 0.05 -5.06 20.82
C SER A 241 1.38 -5.79 21.06
N ALA A 242 1.39 -6.68 22.06
CA ALA A 242 2.51 -7.58 22.31
C ALA A 242 2.76 -8.57 21.16
N ARG A 243 1.78 -8.79 20.26
CA ARG A 243 1.88 -9.74 19.15
C ARG A 243 1.28 -9.12 17.88
N PRO A 244 1.94 -8.10 17.32
CA PRO A 244 1.44 -7.38 16.16
C PRO A 244 1.50 -8.24 14.88
N PRO A 245 0.68 -7.95 13.86
CA PRO A 245 0.78 -8.64 12.58
C PRO A 245 2.14 -8.43 11.94
N GLN A 246 2.73 -9.50 11.41
CA GLN A 246 4.01 -9.52 10.71
C GLN A 246 3.80 -9.79 9.22
N VAL A 247 4.70 -9.29 8.38
CA VAL A 247 4.66 -9.56 6.94
C VAL A 247 4.80 -11.08 6.66
N THR A 248 5.57 -11.78 7.49
CA THR A 248 5.76 -13.24 7.44
C THR A 248 4.49 -14.03 7.74
N ASP A 249 3.53 -13.47 8.49
CA ASP A 249 2.26 -14.15 8.81
C ASP A 249 1.45 -14.43 7.53
N PHE A 250 1.66 -13.65 6.46
CA PHE A 250 1.07 -13.94 5.15
C PHE A 250 1.60 -15.22 4.52
N LEU A 251 2.70 -15.81 4.97
CA LEU A 251 3.18 -17.09 4.44
C LEU A 251 2.55 -18.31 5.13
N ASP A 252 1.93 -18.11 6.29
CA ASP A 252 1.36 -19.18 7.10
C ASP A 252 -0.12 -19.41 6.77
N ASP A 253 -0.43 -20.60 6.26
CA ASP A 253 -1.81 -20.98 5.92
C ASP A 253 -2.72 -21.14 7.14
N ASN A 254 -2.15 -21.30 8.33
CA ASN A 254 -2.91 -21.33 9.58
C ASN A 254 -3.26 -19.92 10.09
N MET A 255 -2.51 -18.91 9.66
CA MET A 255 -2.76 -17.50 10.00
C MET A 255 -3.60 -16.79 8.96
N THR A 256 -3.90 -17.44 7.82
CA THR A 256 -4.55 -16.80 6.68
C THR A 256 -5.82 -17.50 6.21
N LEU A 257 -6.81 -16.70 5.84
CA LEU A 257 -7.98 -17.11 5.07
C LEU A 257 -7.70 -16.81 3.59
N ARG A 258 -8.04 -17.77 2.72
CA ARG A 258 -7.99 -17.60 1.27
C ARG A 258 -9.40 -17.70 0.69
N TYR A 259 -9.77 -16.77 -0.18
CA TYR A 259 -11.07 -16.76 -0.86
C TYR A 259 -10.97 -16.00 -2.18
N GLU A 260 -11.88 -16.27 -3.11
CA GLU A 260 -11.97 -15.52 -4.37
C GLU A 260 -13.06 -14.47 -4.28
N ARG A 261 -12.87 -13.31 -4.92
CA ARG A 261 -13.93 -12.31 -5.09
C ARG A 261 -13.92 -11.69 -6.48
N THR A 262 -14.98 -10.96 -6.79
CA THR A 262 -15.01 -10.12 -7.98
C THR A 262 -13.92 -9.05 -7.92
N ALA A 263 -13.21 -8.86 -9.04
CA ALA A 263 -12.24 -7.78 -9.19
C ALA A 263 -12.94 -6.43 -9.03
N LEU A 264 -12.36 -5.54 -8.22
CA LEU A 264 -12.93 -4.21 -8.00
C LEU A 264 -12.23 -3.22 -8.92
N ARG A 265 -13.00 -2.33 -9.53
CA ARG A 265 -12.49 -1.20 -10.32
C ARG A 265 -12.67 0.07 -9.52
N LYS A 266 -11.57 0.80 -9.31
CA LYS A 266 -11.62 2.15 -8.75
C LYS A 266 -12.24 3.09 -9.79
N VAL A 267 -13.24 3.86 -9.37
CA VAL A 267 -13.89 4.89 -10.21
C VAL A 267 -13.83 6.20 -9.44
N ILE A 268 -13.17 7.20 -10.02
CA ILE A 268 -13.14 8.57 -9.50
C ILE A 268 -14.12 9.38 -10.34
N ARG A 269 -15.10 10.02 -9.70
CA ARG A 269 -16.07 10.92 -10.35
C ARG A 269 -15.86 12.33 -9.81
N ILE A 270 -15.69 13.28 -10.72
CA ILE A 270 -15.61 14.70 -10.39
C ILE A 270 -16.87 15.34 -10.98
N HIS A 271 -17.63 16.01 -10.13
CA HIS A 271 -18.79 16.80 -10.53
C HIS A 271 -18.44 18.27 -10.27
N ILE A 272 -18.61 19.10 -11.30
CA ILE A 272 -18.39 20.54 -11.23
C ILE A 272 -19.73 21.20 -11.53
N GLU A 273 -20.21 21.99 -10.57
CA GLU A 273 -21.46 22.74 -10.66
C GLU A 273 -21.13 24.24 -10.66
N GLU A 274 -21.79 24.99 -11.52
CA GLU A 274 -21.77 26.45 -11.52
C GLU A 274 -23.11 26.94 -10.96
N SER A 275 -23.06 27.68 -9.85
CA SER A 275 -24.24 28.29 -9.24
C SER A 275 -24.02 29.79 -9.01
N LEU A 276 -25.12 30.54 -9.04
CA LEU A 276 -25.13 31.95 -8.65
C LEU A 276 -25.84 32.08 -7.31
N GLU A 277 -25.09 32.46 -6.28
CA GLU A 277 -25.63 32.72 -4.95
C GLU A 277 -25.78 34.22 -4.71
N PRO A 278 -26.89 34.69 -4.10
CA PRO A 278 -26.98 36.06 -3.63
C PRO A 278 -25.86 36.35 -2.62
N PHE A 279 -25.11 37.44 -2.83
CA PHE A 279 -24.05 37.88 -1.93
C PHE A 279 -24.45 39.18 -1.24
N ASP A 280 -24.49 39.20 0.10
CA ASP A 280 -24.68 40.42 0.88
C ASP A 280 -23.32 41.12 1.08
N ALA A 281 -23.13 42.24 0.39
CA ALA A 281 -21.89 43.01 0.45
C ALA A 281 -21.61 43.65 1.81
N THR A 282 -22.51 43.51 2.80
CA THR A 282 -22.35 44.10 4.14
C THR A 282 -21.62 43.21 5.16
N GLU A 283 -21.43 41.91 4.90
CA GLU A 283 -20.77 40.98 5.85
C GLU A 283 -19.23 41.07 5.91
N GLY A 284 -18.61 41.99 5.16
CA GLY A 284 -17.15 42.10 5.04
C GLY A 284 -16.52 43.38 5.60
N ARG A 285 -17.19 44.15 6.46
CA ARG A 285 -16.62 45.35 7.11
C ARG A 285 -16.62 45.26 8.63
#